data_AF-A0A9R1XKU0-F1
#
_entry.id   AF-A0A9R1XKU0-F1
#
_cell.length_a   1.000
_cell.length_b   1.000
_cell.length_c   1.000
_cell.angle_alpha   90.00
_cell.angle_beta   90.00
_cell.angle_gamma   90.00
#
_symmetry.space_group_name_H-M   'P 1'
#
loop_
_entity.id
_entity.type
_entity.pdbx_description
1 polymer ?
#
loop_
_entity_poly.entity_id
_entity_poly.type
_entity_poly.pdbx_seq_one_letter_code
_entity_poly.pdbx_strand_id
1 'polypeptide(L)'
;MGRAKKGPKFAVMKKMVSHKEIKQHKEDVLNPNKKDLTKLPRNVPYVSSALFFTYNTALGPPYRVLVDTNFINFSIQNKLDLEKGMMDCLYAKCTPCITDCVMAELEKLGQKYRVALRIAKDPRFERLPCTHKGTYADDCIVERVTQHKCYLVATCDRDLKRRIRKIPGVPIMYITQHKYSIERLPEATMGGGSSKNVTFEVLLYGIHDDDLYISLKR
;
A
#
# COMPACT_ATOMS: atom_id res chain seq x y z
N MET A 1 -75.45 33.56 21.75
CA MET A 1 -74.62 34.63 21.12
C MET A 1 -73.41 34.00 20.47
N GLY A 2 -73.34 33.99 19.13
CA GLY A 2 -72.24 33.34 18.38
C GLY A 2 -70.96 34.19 18.41
N ARG A 3 -69.82 33.58 18.74
CA ARG A 3 -68.51 34.26 18.78
C ARG A 3 -68.15 34.83 17.40
N ALA A 4 -67.61 36.05 17.38
CA ALA A 4 -67.19 36.73 16.17
C ALA A 4 -66.18 35.89 15.37
N LYS A 5 -66.45 35.71 14.07
CA LYS A 5 -65.54 34.99 13.17
C LYS A 5 -64.27 35.82 12.99
N LYS A 6 -63.10 35.20 13.16
CA LYS A 6 -61.81 35.84 12.86
C LYS A 6 -61.79 36.24 11.38
N GLY A 7 -61.56 37.52 11.12
CA GLY A 7 -61.51 38.06 9.76
C GLY A 7 -60.38 37.45 8.93
N PRO A 8 -60.49 37.44 7.60
CA PRO A 8 -59.44 36.97 6.71
C PRO A 8 -58.17 37.80 6.91
N LYS A 9 -57.02 37.14 6.94
CA LYS A 9 -55.72 37.84 6.99
C LYS A 9 -55.40 38.36 5.59
N PHE A 10 -55.01 39.63 5.49
CA PHE A 10 -54.57 40.23 4.24
C PHE A 10 -53.18 39.70 3.85
N ALA A 11 -52.95 39.49 2.55
CA ALA A 11 -51.68 39.03 1.96
C ALA A 11 -51.14 37.67 2.48
N VAL A 12 -52.02 36.69 2.72
CA VAL A 12 -51.58 35.33 3.04
C VAL A 12 -51.02 34.66 1.79
N MET A 13 -49.70 34.55 1.74
CA MET A 13 -49.00 33.78 0.71
C MET A 13 -48.82 32.32 1.13
N LYS A 14 -48.76 31.43 0.14
CA LYS A 14 -48.38 30.03 0.34
C LYS A 14 -46.93 30.00 0.84
N LYS A 15 -46.64 29.27 1.93
CA LYS A 15 -45.27 29.11 2.42
C LYS A 15 -44.41 28.48 1.32
N MET A 16 -43.45 29.23 0.81
CA MET A 16 -42.42 28.76 -0.11
C MET A 16 -41.15 28.48 0.69
N VAL A 17 -40.39 27.48 0.26
CA VAL A 17 -39.11 27.16 0.90
C VAL A 17 -38.17 28.36 0.73
N SER A 18 -37.65 28.85 1.85
CA SER A 18 -36.77 30.01 1.86
C SER A 18 -35.35 29.64 1.43
N HIS A 19 -34.61 30.59 0.85
CA HIS A 19 -33.19 30.38 0.54
C HIS A 19 -32.35 30.01 1.77
N LYS A 20 -32.78 30.40 2.98
CA LYS A 20 -32.09 30.05 4.23
C LYS A 20 -32.26 28.57 4.58
N GLU A 21 -33.46 28.02 4.42
CA GLU A 21 -33.72 26.60 4.67
C GLU A 21 -32.98 25.70 3.68
N ILE A 22 -32.87 26.12 2.41
CA ILE A 22 -32.08 25.40 1.40
C ILE A 22 -30.58 25.43 1.74
N LYS A 23 -30.07 26.55 2.25
CA LYS A 23 -28.67 26.68 2.67
C LYS A 23 -28.39 25.83 3.91
N GLN A 24 -29.26 25.85 4.91
CA GLN A 24 -29.13 25.01 6.11
C GLN A 24 -29.13 23.53 5.75
N HIS A 25 -30.09 23.08 4.95
CA HIS A 25 -30.13 21.68 4.52
C HIS A 25 -28.92 21.29 3.67
N LYS A 26 -28.36 22.20 2.86
CA LYS A 26 -27.09 21.98 2.16
C LYS A 26 -25.92 21.90 3.14
N GLU A 27 -25.85 22.78 4.12
CA GLU A 27 -24.78 22.78 5.12
C GLU A 27 -24.83 21.56 6.04
N ASP A 28 -26.01 21.06 6.38
CA ASP A 28 -26.22 19.88 7.21
C ASP A 28 -25.90 18.58 6.44
N VAL A 29 -26.22 18.51 5.15
CA VAL A 29 -25.83 17.39 4.26
C VAL A 29 -24.33 17.41 3.97
N LEU A 30 -23.73 18.60 3.81
CA LEU A 30 -22.30 18.75 3.54
C LEU A 30 -21.43 18.57 4.79
N ASN A 31 -21.97 18.78 5.99
CA ASN A 31 -21.23 18.67 7.26
C ASN A 31 -22.04 17.95 8.35
N PRO A 32 -22.14 16.61 8.30
CA PRO A 32 -22.80 15.84 9.35
C PRO A 32 -22.06 15.90 10.71
N ASN A 33 -20.77 16.29 10.75
CA ASN A 33 -19.91 16.21 11.94
C ASN A 33 -19.61 17.57 12.63
N LYS A 34 -20.38 18.63 12.35
CA LYS A 34 -20.10 19.97 12.93
C LYS A 34 -20.22 20.05 14.46
N LYS A 35 -20.79 19.05 15.14
CA LYS A 35 -20.96 19.04 16.60
C LYS A 35 -19.71 18.63 17.39
N ASP A 36 -18.70 18.03 16.77
CA ASP A 36 -17.55 17.44 17.48
C ASP A 36 -16.21 18.19 17.27
N LEU A 37 -16.26 19.49 16.95
CA LEU A 37 -15.08 20.29 16.61
C LEU A 37 -14.31 20.87 17.82
N THR A 38 -14.78 20.68 19.06
CA THR A 38 -14.15 21.32 20.23
C THR A 38 -12.86 20.65 20.69
N LYS A 39 -12.61 19.39 20.31
CA LYS A 39 -11.33 18.68 20.54
C LYS A 39 -11.09 17.65 19.44
N LEU A 40 -10.65 18.08 18.25
CA LEU A 40 -10.09 17.14 17.29
C LEU A 40 -8.82 16.52 17.92
N PRO A 41 -8.79 15.20 18.20
CA PRO A 41 -7.57 14.59 18.70
C PRO A 41 -6.50 14.71 17.61
N ARG A 42 -5.36 15.33 17.93
CA ARG A 42 -4.21 15.35 17.04
C ARG A 42 -3.67 13.92 16.98
N ASN A 43 -4.11 13.15 15.98
CA ASN A 43 -3.59 11.81 15.71
C ASN A 43 -2.18 11.95 15.11
N VAL A 44 -1.18 12.14 15.96
CA VAL A 44 0.21 11.99 15.56
C VAL A 44 0.50 10.48 15.58
N PRO A 45 0.83 9.87 14.44
CA PRO A 45 1.15 8.44 14.43
C PRO A 45 2.37 8.18 15.31
N TYR A 46 2.23 7.26 16.26
CA TYR A 46 3.34 6.85 17.13
C TYR A 46 4.39 6.10 16.29
N VAL A 47 5.66 6.47 16.44
CA VAL A 47 6.75 5.77 15.77
C VAL A 47 6.97 4.44 16.51
N SER A 48 6.88 3.32 15.78
CA SER A 48 7.07 1.98 16.34
C SER A 48 8.38 1.87 17.13
N SER A 49 8.31 1.29 18.33
CA SER A 49 9.46 1.04 19.22
C SER A 49 10.48 0.07 18.63
N ALA A 50 10.10 -0.72 17.62
CA ALA A 50 11.00 -1.62 16.90
C ALA A 50 12.04 -0.89 16.02
N LEU A 51 11.86 0.42 15.82
CA LEU A 51 12.79 1.24 15.04
C LEU A 51 13.81 1.92 15.94
N PHE A 52 15.05 1.44 15.91
CA PHE A 52 16.19 2.21 16.41
C PHE A 52 16.68 3.13 15.29
N PHE A 53 16.21 4.38 15.30
CA PHE A 53 16.39 5.42 14.25
C PHE A 53 15.82 5.07 12.87
N THR A 54 16.29 3.99 12.24
CA THR A 54 15.82 3.44 10.94
C THR A 54 16.03 1.93 10.86
N TYR A 55 16.79 1.36 11.79
CA TYR A 55 17.04 -0.07 11.90
C TYR A 55 15.85 -0.75 12.57
N ASN A 56 15.37 -1.83 11.97
CA ASN A 56 14.26 -2.59 12.50
C ASN A 56 14.79 -3.82 13.24
N THR A 57 14.84 -3.72 14.57
CA THR A 57 15.36 -4.80 15.44
C THR A 57 14.37 -5.97 15.58
N ALA A 58 13.13 -5.81 15.13
CA ALA A 58 12.10 -6.85 15.20
C ALA A 58 12.13 -7.83 14.01
N LEU A 59 13.01 -7.60 13.02
CA LEU A 59 13.19 -8.52 11.91
C LEU A 59 14.17 -9.65 12.31
N GLY A 60 13.66 -10.62 13.05
CA GLY A 60 14.37 -11.86 13.34
C GLY A 60 13.93 -13.00 12.41
N PRO A 61 14.79 -14.01 12.16
CA PRO A 61 14.37 -15.24 11.49
C PRO A 61 13.32 -15.98 12.36
N PRO A 62 12.20 -16.46 11.79
CA PRO A 62 11.87 -16.56 10.37
C PRO A 62 11.33 -15.26 9.74
N TYR A 63 11.89 -14.89 8.58
CA TYR A 63 11.45 -13.70 7.85
C TYR A 63 10.09 -13.93 7.20
N ARG A 64 9.16 -12.99 7.41
CA ARG A 64 7.85 -12.99 6.76
C ARG A 64 7.89 -12.08 5.55
N VAL A 65 7.66 -12.65 4.36
CA VAL A 65 7.78 -11.93 3.09
C VAL A 65 6.40 -11.79 2.47
N LEU A 66 5.88 -10.57 2.36
CA LEU A 66 4.66 -10.27 1.61
C LEU A 66 4.96 -10.35 0.12
N VAL A 67 4.23 -11.21 -0.57
CA VAL A 67 4.41 -11.48 -2.00
C VAL A 67 3.33 -10.78 -2.81
N ASP A 68 3.76 -10.07 -3.84
CA ASP A 68 2.93 -9.34 -4.80
C ASP A 68 2.66 -10.16 -6.08
N THR A 69 1.58 -9.86 -6.82
CA THR A 69 1.16 -10.61 -8.02
C THR A 69 2.21 -10.52 -9.13
N ASN A 70 2.74 -9.31 -9.37
CA ASN A 70 3.77 -9.07 -10.38
C ASN A 70 5.06 -9.81 -10.05
N PHE A 71 5.42 -9.90 -8.77
CA PHE A 71 6.60 -10.66 -8.35
C PHE A 71 6.48 -12.16 -8.64
N ILE A 72 5.30 -12.75 -8.43
CA ILE A 72 5.03 -14.16 -8.77
C ILE A 72 5.15 -14.36 -10.29
N ASN A 73 4.58 -13.46 -11.08
CA ASN A 73 4.64 -13.54 -12.54
C ASN A 73 6.09 -13.49 -13.06
N PHE A 74 6.89 -12.57 -12.55
CA PHE A 74 8.31 -12.49 -12.90
C PHE A 74 9.12 -13.69 -12.40
N SER A 75 8.76 -14.28 -11.24
CA SER A 75 9.42 -15.48 -10.73
C SER A 75 9.17 -16.68 -11.66
N ILE A 76 7.94 -16.84 -12.14
CA ILE A 76 7.58 -17.91 -13.09
C ILE A 76 8.28 -17.73 -14.43
N GLN A 77 8.32 -16.52 -14.96
CA GLN A 77 9.03 -16.21 -16.21
C GLN A 77 10.52 -16.57 -16.14
N ASN A 78 11.15 -16.27 -15.00
CA ASN A 78 12.56 -16.55 -14.76
C ASN A 78 12.82 -17.98 -14.24
N LYS A 79 11.79 -18.81 -14.10
CA LYS A 79 11.86 -20.19 -13.57
C LYS A 79 12.49 -20.28 -12.18
N LEU A 80 12.20 -19.30 -11.33
CA LEU A 80 12.67 -19.25 -9.96
C LEU A 80 11.65 -19.89 -9.02
N ASP A 81 12.15 -20.73 -8.13
CA ASP A 81 11.37 -21.27 -7.01
C ASP A 81 11.34 -20.21 -5.89
N LEU A 82 10.15 -19.72 -5.55
CA LEU A 82 9.95 -18.60 -4.61
C LEU A 82 10.61 -18.88 -3.26
N GLU A 83 10.35 -20.06 -2.69
CA GLU A 83 10.85 -20.43 -1.35
C GLU A 83 12.38 -20.55 -1.34
N LYS A 84 12.93 -21.31 -2.29
CA LYS A 84 14.38 -21.50 -2.40
C LYS A 84 15.11 -20.20 -2.69
N GLY A 85 14.61 -19.42 -3.66
CA GLY A 85 15.25 -18.15 -4.01
C GLY A 85 15.27 -17.17 -2.83
N MET A 86 14.21 -17.15 -2.00
CA MET A 86 14.20 -16.31 -0.80
C MET A 86 15.21 -16.79 0.25
N MET A 87 15.28 -18.11 0.48
CA MET A 87 16.26 -18.70 1.40
C MET A 87 17.69 -18.44 0.94
N ASP A 88 17.97 -18.55 -0.36
CA ASP A 88 19.29 -18.29 -0.94
C ASP A 88 19.69 -16.80 -0.85
N CYS A 89 18.71 -15.90 -0.85
CA CYS A 89 18.95 -14.45 -0.77
C CYS A 89 19.14 -13.95 0.68
N LEU A 90 18.34 -14.47 1.61
CA LEU A 90 18.33 -14.06 3.02
C LEU A 90 19.22 -14.92 3.92
N TYR A 91 19.69 -16.08 3.42
CA TYR A 91 20.43 -17.09 4.20
C TYR A 91 19.72 -17.52 5.48
N ALA A 92 18.39 -17.43 5.50
CA ALA A 92 17.55 -17.68 6.66
C ALA A 92 16.23 -18.30 6.26
N LYS A 93 15.52 -18.90 7.23
CA LYS A 93 14.18 -19.45 7.01
C LYS A 93 13.21 -18.33 6.66
N CYS A 94 12.55 -18.46 5.52
CA CYS A 94 11.59 -17.48 5.02
C CYS A 94 10.21 -18.12 4.92
N THR A 95 9.19 -17.42 5.39
CA THR A 95 7.79 -17.79 5.22
C THR A 95 7.15 -16.78 4.27
N PRO A 96 6.86 -17.16 3.02
CA PRO A 96 6.15 -16.28 2.12
C PRO A 96 4.68 -16.17 2.55
N CYS A 97 4.20 -14.94 2.59
CA CYS A 97 2.86 -14.58 2.97
C CYS A 97 2.14 -13.95 1.78
N ILE A 98 0.91 -14.40 1.49
CA ILE A 98 0.07 -13.87 0.43
C ILE A 98 -1.18 -13.28 1.07
N THR A 99 -1.57 -12.08 0.64
CA THR A 99 -2.81 -11.44 1.09
C THR A 99 -3.99 -11.87 0.22
N ASP A 100 -5.19 -11.87 0.78
CA ASP A 100 -6.40 -12.24 0.01
C ASP A 100 -6.65 -11.32 -1.19
N CYS A 101 -6.21 -10.05 -1.15
CA CYS A 101 -6.31 -9.12 -2.28
C CYS A 101 -5.41 -9.54 -3.44
N VAL A 102 -4.15 -9.91 -3.17
CA VAL A 102 -3.21 -10.45 -4.18
C VAL A 102 -3.79 -11.73 -4.78
N MET A 103 -4.41 -12.57 -3.96
CA MET A 103 -5.09 -13.77 -4.42
C MET A 103 -6.27 -13.45 -5.36
N ALA A 104 -7.09 -12.46 -4.99
CA ALA A 104 -8.21 -12.00 -5.81
C ALA A 104 -7.75 -11.36 -7.12
N GLU A 105 -6.62 -10.65 -7.13
CA GLU A 105 -6.02 -10.11 -8.36
C GLU A 105 -5.54 -11.23 -9.31
N LEU A 106 -4.88 -12.27 -8.77
CA LEU A 106 -4.48 -13.43 -9.57
C LEU A 106 -5.68 -14.16 -10.18
N GLU A 107 -6.80 -14.24 -9.46
CA GLU A 107 -8.04 -14.82 -9.98
C GLU A 107 -8.66 -13.99 -11.11
N LYS A 108 -8.58 -12.66 -11.04
CA LYS A 108 -9.04 -11.75 -12.09
C LYS A 108 -8.22 -11.82 -13.38
N LEU A 109 -6.92 -12.08 -13.26
CA LEU A 109 -6.01 -12.20 -14.41
C LEU A 109 -6.30 -13.46 -15.26
N GLY A 110 -7.12 -14.40 -14.76
CA GLY A 110 -7.73 -15.46 -15.54
C GLY A 110 -6.81 -16.64 -15.88
N GLN A 111 -7.17 -17.39 -16.93
CA GLN A 111 -6.57 -18.69 -17.25
C GLN A 111 -5.08 -18.63 -17.61
N LYS A 112 -4.58 -17.49 -18.12
CA LYS A 112 -3.16 -17.31 -18.48
C LYS A 112 -2.23 -17.48 -17.27
N TYR A 113 -2.72 -17.18 -16.07
CA TYR A 113 -1.95 -17.23 -14.82
C TYR A 113 -2.33 -18.41 -13.92
N ARG A 114 -2.88 -19.48 -14.50
CA ARG A 114 -3.27 -20.70 -13.76
C ARG A 114 -2.11 -21.33 -12.99
N VAL A 115 -0.89 -21.25 -13.53
CA VAL A 115 0.32 -21.73 -12.85
C VAL A 115 0.62 -20.89 -11.60
N ALA A 116 0.55 -19.56 -11.71
CA ALA A 116 0.72 -18.65 -10.58
C ALA A 116 -0.32 -18.91 -9.48
N LEU A 117 -1.57 -19.14 -9.87
CA LEU A 117 -2.66 -19.44 -8.94
C LEU A 117 -2.46 -20.78 -8.22
N ARG A 118 -1.85 -21.79 -8.86
CA ARG A 118 -1.50 -23.06 -8.19
C ARG A 118 -0.40 -22.84 -7.16
N ILE A 119 0.66 -22.12 -7.54
CA ILE A 119 1.78 -21.81 -6.65
C ILE A 119 1.29 -21.01 -5.43
N ALA A 120 0.47 -19.98 -5.66
CA ALA A 120 -0.10 -19.18 -4.58
C ALA A 120 -1.03 -19.97 -3.63
N LYS A 121 -1.58 -21.11 -4.07
CA LYS A 121 -2.41 -21.98 -3.25
C LYS A 121 -1.62 -23.04 -2.48
N ASP A 122 -0.31 -23.16 -2.70
CA ASP A 122 0.51 -24.16 -2.02
C ASP A 122 0.55 -23.93 -0.51
N PRO A 123 0.59 -25.00 0.31
CA PRO A 123 0.53 -24.91 1.77
C PRO A 123 1.79 -24.28 2.41
N ARG A 124 2.83 -24.06 1.61
CA ARG A 124 4.07 -23.38 2.05
C ARG A 124 3.88 -21.87 2.19
N PHE A 125 2.84 -21.33 1.56
CA PHE A 125 2.47 -19.93 1.66
C PHE A 125 1.49 -19.71 2.82
N GLU A 126 1.81 -18.77 3.69
CA GLU A 126 0.89 -18.32 4.73
C GLU A 126 -0.13 -17.35 4.12
N ARG A 127 -1.42 -17.62 4.31
CA ARG A 127 -2.47 -16.70 3.83
C ARG A 127 -2.83 -15.70 4.91
N LEU A 128 -2.78 -14.43 4.55
CA LEU A 128 -3.09 -13.32 5.43
C LEU A 128 -4.44 -12.70 5.06
N PRO A 129 -5.45 -12.78 5.94
CA PRO A 129 -6.75 -12.20 5.65
C PRO A 129 -6.70 -10.68 5.61
N CYS A 130 -7.41 -10.07 4.66
CA CYS A 130 -7.54 -8.61 4.55
C CYS A 130 -8.97 -8.15 4.83
N THR A 131 -9.12 -7.07 5.59
CA THR A 131 -10.42 -6.54 6.04
C THR A 131 -10.77 -5.20 5.38
N HIS A 132 -10.49 -5.03 4.08
CA HIS A 132 -10.81 -3.81 3.34
C HIS A 132 -11.84 -4.07 2.23
N LYS A 133 -12.60 -3.04 1.88
CA LYS A 133 -13.54 -3.08 0.76
C LYS A 133 -12.80 -2.70 -0.53
N GLY A 134 -12.62 -3.66 -1.43
CA GLY A 134 -11.89 -3.47 -2.70
C GLY A 134 -10.72 -4.44 -2.84
N THR A 135 -10.19 -4.56 -4.05
CA THR A 135 -9.10 -5.49 -4.40
C THR A 135 -7.89 -4.71 -4.93
N TYR A 136 -7.46 -3.68 -4.22
CA TYR A 136 -6.21 -2.99 -4.54
C TYR A 136 -5.12 -3.55 -3.62
N ALA A 137 -4.33 -4.49 -4.12
CA ALA A 137 -3.28 -5.14 -3.33
C ALA A 137 -2.21 -4.15 -2.87
N ASP A 138 -1.83 -3.23 -3.74
CA ASP A 138 -0.86 -2.17 -3.46
C ASP A 138 -1.14 -1.42 -2.15
N ASP A 139 -2.36 -0.90 -2.01
CA ASP A 139 -2.76 -0.09 -0.87
C ASP A 139 -2.85 -0.96 0.40
N CYS A 140 -3.32 -2.21 0.26
CA CYS A 140 -3.31 -3.19 1.34
C CYS A 140 -1.89 -3.46 1.87
N ILE A 141 -0.94 -3.68 0.96
CA ILE A 141 0.46 -3.96 1.31
C ILE A 141 1.06 -2.74 2.02
N VAL A 142 0.86 -1.54 1.47
CA VAL A 142 1.37 -0.30 2.07
C VAL A 142 0.77 -0.08 3.46
N GLU A 143 -0.53 -0.24 3.63
CA GLU A 143 -1.20 -0.07 4.93
C GLU A 143 -0.71 -1.10 5.95
N ARG A 144 -0.66 -2.38 5.57
CA ARG A 144 -0.21 -3.47 6.44
C ARG A 144 1.23 -3.28 6.90
N VAL A 145 2.12 -2.91 5.99
CA VAL A 145 3.53 -2.65 6.27
C VAL A 145 3.73 -1.39 7.12
N THR A 146 2.88 -0.38 6.94
CA THR A 146 2.90 0.84 7.76
C THR A 146 2.50 0.54 9.21
N GLN A 147 1.46 -0.28 9.40
CA GLN A 147 0.98 -0.69 10.73
C GLN A 147 1.96 -1.66 11.40
N HIS A 148 2.42 -2.67 10.65
CA HIS A 148 3.29 -3.72 11.14
C HIS A 148 4.57 -3.75 10.32
N LYS A 149 5.65 -3.22 10.89
CA LYS A 149 6.96 -3.16 10.23
C LYS A 149 7.70 -4.50 10.23
N CYS A 150 7.07 -5.62 10.60
CA CYS A 150 7.71 -6.93 10.69
C CYS A 150 7.69 -7.74 9.38
N TYR A 151 7.42 -7.08 8.25
CA TYR A 151 7.33 -7.73 6.94
C TYR A 151 8.40 -7.22 5.97
N LEU A 152 8.93 -8.14 5.17
CA LEU A 152 9.65 -7.82 3.93
C LEU A 152 8.65 -7.77 2.79
N VAL A 153 8.86 -6.89 1.81
CA VAL A 153 7.96 -6.82 0.65
C VAL A 153 8.69 -7.28 -0.61
N ALA A 154 8.14 -8.29 -1.27
CA ALA A 154 8.61 -8.79 -2.55
C ALA A 154 7.77 -8.19 -3.68
N THR A 155 8.29 -7.18 -4.36
CA THR A 155 7.61 -6.53 -5.48
C THR A 155 8.61 -6.11 -6.58
N CYS A 156 8.16 -6.14 -7.82
CA CYS A 156 8.90 -5.63 -8.96
C CYS A 156 8.43 -4.22 -9.38
N ASP A 157 7.35 -3.70 -8.79
CA ASP A 157 6.68 -2.51 -9.27
C ASP A 157 7.38 -1.23 -8.85
N ARG A 158 7.58 -0.32 -9.81
CA ARG A 158 8.34 0.92 -9.57
C ARG A 158 7.59 1.85 -8.62
N ASP A 159 6.27 1.96 -8.77
CA ASP A 159 5.45 2.86 -7.96
C ASP A 159 5.25 2.33 -6.53
N LEU A 160 5.03 1.03 -6.38
CA LEU A 160 4.93 0.39 -5.07
C LEU A 160 6.28 0.50 -4.32
N LYS A 161 7.41 0.26 -5.00
CA LYS A 161 8.75 0.50 -4.43
C LYS A 161 8.93 1.94 -3.98
N ARG A 162 8.54 2.93 -4.79
CA ARG A 162 8.65 4.35 -4.43
C ARG A 162 7.83 4.68 -3.18
N ARG A 163 6.64 4.09 -3.03
CA ARG A 163 5.79 4.24 -1.83
C ARG A 163 6.43 3.61 -0.60
N ILE A 164 6.88 2.36 -0.69
CA ILE A 164 7.49 1.62 0.44
C ILE A 164 8.82 2.26 0.86
N ARG A 165 9.60 2.82 -0.07
CA ARG A 165 10.85 3.54 0.25
C ARG A 165 10.65 4.75 1.16
N LYS A 166 9.44 5.31 1.23
CA LYS A 166 9.11 6.40 2.19
C LYS A 166 8.95 5.88 3.62
N ILE A 167 8.70 4.58 3.79
CA ILE A 167 8.54 3.94 5.10
C ILE A 167 9.91 3.43 5.55
N PRO A 168 10.45 3.91 6.68
CA PRO A 168 11.72 3.43 7.21
C PRO A 168 11.57 2.03 7.84
N GLY A 169 12.61 1.20 7.71
CA GLY A 169 12.70 -0.12 8.35
C GLY A 169 12.01 -1.28 7.61
N VAL A 170 11.60 -1.07 6.37
CA VAL A 170 10.96 -2.10 5.53
C VAL A 170 11.93 -2.51 4.40
N PRO A 171 12.39 -3.77 4.39
CA PRO A 171 13.22 -4.29 3.30
C PRO A 171 12.37 -4.57 2.06
N ILE A 172 12.96 -4.32 0.88
CA ILE A 172 12.30 -4.55 -0.40
C ILE A 172 13.10 -5.60 -1.17
N MET A 173 12.44 -6.70 -1.53
CA MET A 173 13.02 -7.73 -2.39
C MET A 173 12.51 -7.58 -3.83
N TYR A 174 13.42 -7.72 -4.79
CA TYR A 174 13.12 -7.64 -6.22
C TYR A 174 13.93 -8.66 -7.01
N ILE A 175 13.55 -8.86 -8.27
CA ILE A 175 14.24 -9.78 -9.19
C ILE A 175 15.20 -9.00 -10.09
N THR A 176 16.44 -9.48 -10.19
CA THR A 176 17.44 -9.02 -11.17
C THR A 176 18.20 -10.20 -11.75
N GLN A 177 18.25 -10.29 -13.08
CA GLN A 177 19.10 -11.26 -13.81
C GLN A 177 19.02 -12.70 -13.25
N HIS A 178 17.80 -13.21 -13.04
CA HIS A 178 17.54 -14.55 -12.49
C HIS A 178 17.96 -14.77 -11.03
N LYS A 179 18.18 -13.72 -10.24
CA LYS A 179 18.40 -13.83 -8.79
C LYS A 179 17.48 -12.86 -8.05
N TYR A 180 17.12 -13.22 -6.81
CA TYR A 180 16.50 -12.26 -5.90
C TYR A 180 17.59 -11.38 -5.30
N SER A 181 17.26 -10.11 -5.13
CA SER A 181 18.13 -9.10 -4.53
C SER A 181 17.30 -8.25 -3.60
N ILE A 182 17.94 -7.78 -2.53
CA ILE A 182 17.26 -7.08 -1.44
C ILE A 182 17.85 -5.68 -1.29
N GLU A 183 16.97 -4.70 -1.20
CA GLU A 183 17.26 -3.33 -0.84
C GLU A 183 16.99 -3.13 0.67
N ARG A 184 17.84 -2.37 1.35
CA ARG A 184 17.64 -1.90 2.73
C ARG A 184 17.59 -2.98 3.82
N LEU A 185 18.35 -4.07 3.70
CA LEU A 185 18.59 -4.95 4.84
C LEU A 185 19.93 -4.59 5.50
N PRO A 186 19.95 -4.21 6.79
CA PRO A 186 21.17 -3.77 7.44
C PRO A 186 22.12 -4.93 7.84
N GLU A 187 21.64 -6.18 7.88
CA GLU A 187 22.47 -7.38 8.18
C GLU A 187 23.08 -8.05 6.94
N ALA A 188 22.35 -8.15 5.81
CA ALA A 188 22.84 -8.89 4.64
C ALA A 188 24.03 -8.22 3.92
N THR A 189 24.25 -6.92 4.10
CA THR A 189 25.37 -6.21 3.47
C THR A 189 26.74 -6.55 4.11
N MET A 190 26.77 -7.14 5.32
CA MET A 190 28.04 -7.48 5.98
C MET A 190 28.64 -8.84 5.56
N GLY A 191 27.95 -9.64 4.72
CA GLY A 191 28.38 -11.00 4.38
C GLY A 191 28.54 -11.34 2.89
N GLY A 192 28.30 -10.41 1.97
CA GLY A 192 28.25 -10.72 0.53
C GLY A 192 29.14 -9.81 -0.31
N GLY A 193 30.44 -10.12 -0.38
CA GLY A 193 31.32 -9.50 -1.36
C GLY A 193 30.97 -9.96 -2.78
N SER A 194 30.50 -9.03 -3.63
CA SER A 194 30.61 -9.08 -5.09
C SER A 194 30.32 -7.71 -5.70
N SER A 195 31.37 -6.89 -5.77
CA SER A 195 31.72 -5.98 -6.86
C SER A 195 30.58 -5.41 -7.72
N LYS A 196 30.32 -4.11 -7.54
CA LYS A 196 30.36 -3.09 -8.63
C LYS A 196 30.22 -1.69 -8.01
N ASN A 197 31.34 -0.98 -8.01
CA ASN A 197 31.50 0.47 -8.13
C ASN A 197 30.34 1.31 -7.60
N VAL A 198 30.39 1.60 -6.30
CA VAL A 198 29.67 2.73 -5.73
C VAL A 198 30.47 3.99 -6.11
N THR A 199 30.18 4.55 -7.29
CA THR A 199 30.46 5.97 -7.52
C THR A 199 29.49 6.72 -6.63
N PHE A 200 30.00 7.16 -5.49
CA PHE A 200 29.45 8.24 -4.69
C PHE A 200 29.26 9.46 -5.58
N GLU A 201 28.02 9.75 -5.96
CA GLU A 201 27.60 11.12 -6.22
C GLU A 201 26.31 11.38 -5.46
N VAL A 202 26.49 12.19 -4.43
CA VAL A 202 25.48 12.70 -3.52
C VAL A 202 25.10 14.08 -4.05
N LEU A 203 23.79 14.33 -4.17
CA LEU A 203 23.13 15.64 -4.29
C LEU A 203 23.38 16.36 -5.63
N LEU A 204 22.45 17.03 -6.32
CA LEU A 204 21.29 17.86 -5.98
C LEU A 204 20.59 18.27 -7.30
N TYR A 205 19.41 18.91 -7.20
CA TYR A 205 18.63 19.59 -8.27
C TYR A 205 17.93 18.68 -9.29
N GLY A 206 16.69 18.91 -9.72
CA GLY A 206 15.78 20.03 -9.55
C GLY A 206 14.48 19.73 -10.30
N ILE A 207 13.45 20.46 -9.94
CA ILE A 207 12.14 20.55 -10.61
C ILE A 207 12.33 21.00 -12.06
N HIS A 208 11.71 20.33 -13.05
CA HIS A 208 10.90 20.92 -14.14
C HIS A 208 10.57 19.90 -15.26
N ASP A 209 9.28 19.86 -15.59
CA ASP A 209 8.59 19.75 -16.88
C ASP A 209 9.24 19.17 -18.16
N ASP A 210 8.34 18.54 -18.92
CA ASP A 210 8.22 18.40 -20.38
C ASP A 210 9.12 17.44 -21.18
N ASP A 211 8.41 16.57 -21.93
CA ASP A 211 8.67 16.09 -23.29
C ASP A 211 10.12 15.90 -23.76
N LEU A 212 10.47 14.66 -24.17
CA LEU A 212 10.61 14.40 -25.61
C LEU A 212 10.86 12.91 -25.92
N TYR A 213 10.07 12.47 -26.89
CA TYR A 213 10.06 11.23 -27.62
C TYR A 213 11.26 11.19 -28.58
N ILE A 214 12.28 10.33 -28.39
CA ILE A 214 13.19 9.97 -29.49
C ILE A 214 13.48 8.47 -29.50
N SER A 215 12.81 7.82 -30.45
CA SER A 215 13.14 6.56 -31.09
C SER A 215 14.59 6.58 -31.60
N LEU A 216 15.40 5.58 -31.21
CA LEU A 216 16.65 5.28 -31.90
C LEU A 216 16.65 3.80 -32.30
N LYS A 217 16.13 3.62 -33.50
CA LYS A 217 16.24 2.44 -34.33
C LYS A 217 17.57 2.54 -35.08
N ARG A 218 18.53 1.67 -34.74
CA ARG A 218 19.47 1.06 -35.68
C ARG A 218 20.15 -0.12 -35.03
#